data_AF-A0A7S0VL88-F1
#
_entry.id   AF-A0A7S0VL88-F1
#
_cell.length_a   1.000
_cell.length_b   1.000
_cell.length_c   1.000
_cell.angle_alpha   90.00
_cell.angle_beta   90.00
_cell.angle_gamma   90.00
#
_symmetry.space_group_name_H-M   'P 1'
#
loop_
_entity.id
_entity.type
_entity.pdbx_description
1 polymer ?
#
loop_
_entity_poly.entity_id
_entity_poly.type
_entity_poly.pdbx_seq_one_letter_code
_entity_poly.pdbx_strand_id
1 'polypeptide(L)'
;AEQALLANQRRRGYATALMQLVVSPETDAAVRQAGAICLKNCVQRRWASEQRSWRVSRPNDPEELRIHVLDEAEKETIRGSIMQAIAASDSATRPQLLQALSSIVEIDYPRRFPQLLSQVQTGLDPSQPPEVLLAAVSAFRVLTTHLQYASTRKGGVLPQIVEATFPLLVPLVQAAQQSADVQAVYILKQVIKGFKCAVFTIMPAIFQDDTSQLVGWCELLWISVVQPVGPFERDPAAAKLAWSCKSNAVAVVNRMMTRFGIGDSDVARVLRERVVVRFIEAALDILAARVRGQATPRKVTIQLLRFLRVCVPVREAWQWKLKEQAGALIQEIIIPLLRYEDEDEERFTEDPQDYIRGSTDVMQESSSHRGAAADLLTELCWRRATTCLLQTLTACEGACE
;
A
#
# COMPACT_ATOMS: atom_id res chain seq x y z
N ALA A 1 5.62 33.60 17.63
CA ALA A 1 5.20 33.10 16.30
C ALA A 1 3.95 32.21 16.40
N GLU A 2 3.97 31.13 17.19
CA GLU A 2 2.82 30.21 17.31
C GLU A 2 1.51 30.87 17.78
N GLN A 3 1.57 31.75 18.80
CA GLN A 3 0.39 32.49 19.26
C GLN A 3 -0.19 33.42 18.17
N ALA A 4 0.67 34.01 17.32
CA ALA A 4 0.23 34.84 16.19
C ALA A 4 -0.38 33.99 15.06
N LEU A 5 0.12 32.77 14.83
CA LEU A 5 -0.49 31.82 13.90
C LEU A 5 -1.86 31.37 14.40
N LEU A 6 -2.01 31.08 15.70
CA LEU A 6 -3.30 30.73 16.30
C LEU A 6 -4.31 31.89 16.23
N ALA A 7 -3.85 33.14 16.39
CA ALA A 7 -4.71 34.32 16.23
C ALA A 7 -5.16 34.51 14.77
N ASN A 8 -4.25 34.31 13.80
CA ASN A 8 -4.56 34.47 12.38
C ASN A 8 -5.37 33.30 11.79
N GLN A 9 -5.34 32.11 12.40
CA GLN A 9 -6.18 30.98 12.00
C GLN A 9 -7.68 31.34 11.97
N ARG A 10 -8.10 32.32 12.76
CA ARG A 10 -9.51 32.76 12.86
C ARG A 10 -9.95 33.68 11.73
N ARG A 11 -9.02 34.19 10.91
CA ARG A 11 -9.35 35.13 9.84
C ARG A 11 -9.93 34.41 8.62
N ARG A 12 -10.95 35.02 8.01
CA ARG A 12 -11.40 34.63 6.66
C ARG A 12 -10.26 34.82 5.66
N GLY A 13 -10.15 33.90 4.71
CA GLY A 13 -9.07 33.83 3.75
C GLY A 13 -7.81 33.14 4.27
N TYR A 14 -7.75 32.70 5.53
CA TYR A 14 -6.55 32.07 6.09
C TYR A 14 -6.15 30.80 5.32
N ALA A 15 -7.11 29.93 5.01
CA ALA A 15 -6.83 28.68 4.31
C ALA A 15 -6.41 28.94 2.85
N THR A 16 -7.05 29.91 2.18
CA THR A 16 -6.67 30.34 0.83
C THR A 16 -5.27 30.98 0.80
N ALA A 17 -4.94 31.82 1.78
CA ALA A 17 -3.62 32.43 1.90
C ALA A 17 -2.52 31.38 2.15
N LEU A 18 -2.78 30.38 3.00
CA LEU A 18 -1.88 29.24 3.17
C LEU A 18 -1.68 28.47 1.88
N MET A 19 -2.74 28.27 1.09
CA MET A 19 -2.64 27.58 -0.19
C MET A 19 -1.79 28.37 -1.20
N GLN A 20 -1.98 29.69 -1.30
CA GLN A 20 -1.15 30.56 -2.13
C GLN A 20 0.32 30.54 -1.70
N LEU A 21 0.59 30.57 -0.39
CA LEU A 21 1.93 30.47 0.17
C LEU A 21 2.61 29.13 -0.17
N VAL A 22 1.85 28.03 -0.13
CA VAL A 22 2.38 26.68 -0.44
C VAL A 22 2.74 26.53 -1.92
N VAL A 23 2.00 27.19 -2.81
CA VAL A 23 2.21 27.11 -4.27
C VAL A 23 3.24 28.14 -4.77
N SER A 24 3.48 29.21 -3.99
CA SER A 24 4.40 30.28 -4.40
C SER A 24 5.84 29.77 -4.53
N PRO A 25 6.45 29.84 -5.74
CA PRO A 25 7.83 29.41 -5.95
C PRO A 25 8.85 30.32 -5.27
N GLU A 26 8.46 31.57 -4.97
CA GLU A 26 9.31 32.58 -4.31
C GLU A 26 9.47 32.32 -2.81
N THR A 27 8.61 31.46 -2.23
CA THR A 27 8.64 31.15 -0.80
C THR A 27 9.65 30.05 -0.51
N ASP A 28 10.43 30.21 0.56
CA ASP A 28 11.40 29.20 1.02
C ASP A 28 10.75 27.82 1.25
N ALA A 29 11.50 26.74 0.97
CA ALA A 29 11.01 25.38 1.03
C ALA A 29 10.52 24.96 2.43
N ALA A 30 11.20 25.40 3.50
CA ALA A 30 10.77 25.10 4.88
C ALA A 30 9.48 25.85 5.22
N VAL A 31 9.33 27.08 4.71
CA VAL A 31 8.10 27.87 4.88
C VAL A 31 6.93 27.26 4.11
N ARG A 32 7.13 26.78 2.87
CA ARG A 32 6.09 26.04 2.12
C ARG A 32 5.67 24.77 2.84
N GLN A 33 6.63 23.99 3.36
CA GLN A 33 6.33 22.77 4.10
C GLN A 33 5.53 23.08 5.38
N ALA A 34 5.94 24.09 6.16
CA ALA A 34 5.22 24.53 7.36
C ALA A 34 3.81 25.04 7.02
N GLY A 35 3.67 25.80 5.93
CA GLY A 35 2.39 26.26 5.38
C GLY A 35 1.47 25.10 5.01
N ALA A 36 1.99 24.05 4.36
CA ALA A 36 1.21 22.89 3.98
C ALA A 36 0.77 22.05 5.19
N ILE A 37 1.61 21.95 6.23
CA ILE A 37 1.23 21.34 7.52
C ILE A 37 0.09 22.13 8.16
N CYS A 38 0.18 23.47 8.17
CA CYS A 38 -0.87 24.33 8.70
C CYS A 38 -2.17 24.18 7.89
N LEU A 39 -2.08 24.13 6.56
CA LEU A 39 -3.23 23.98 5.67
C LEU A 39 -3.93 22.63 5.92
N LYS A 40 -3.17 21.54 5.96
CA LYS A 40 -3.69 20.21 6.29
C LYS A 40 -4.42 20.20 7.63
N ASN A 41 -3.80 20.74 8.68
CA ASN A 41 -4.41 20.79 10.01
C ASN A 41 -5.67 21.67 10.01
N CYS A 42 -5.68 22.76 9.25
CA CYS A 42 -6.83 23.64 9.08
C CYS A 42 -8.00 22.90 8.41
N VAL A 43 -7.75 22.20 7.29
CA VAL A 43 -8.75 21.39 6.59
C VAL A 43 -9.27 20.27 7.52
N GLN A 44 -8.39 19.52 8.17
CA GLN A 44 -8.80 18.43 9.07
C GLN A 44 -9.73 18.89 10.20
N ARG A 45 -9.49 20.09 10.75
CA ARG A 45 -10.27 20.61 11.88
C ARG A 45 -11.53 21.37 11.47
N ARG A 46 -11.49 22.11 10.34
CA ARG A 46 -12.48 23.15 10.01
C ARG A 46 -13.29 22.88 8.74
N TRP A 47 -13.08 21.74 8.07
CA TRP A 47 -13.80 21.40 6.84
C TRP A 47 -15.22 20.88 7.09
N ALA A 48 -15.38 20.05 8.12
CA ALA A 48 -16.65 19.44 8.50
C ALA A 48 -17.54 20.39 9.32
N SER A 49 -18.86 20.15 9.31
CA SER A 49 -19.78 20.88 10.19
C SER A 49 -19.51 20.61 11.67
N GLU A 50 -20.02 21.49 12.53
CA GLU A 50 -19.84 21.50 13.99
C GLU A 50 -20.03 20.12 14.65
N GLN A 51 -21.02 19.32 14.21
CA GLN A 51 -21.27 17.97 14.74
C GLN A 51 -20.18 16.92 14.42
N ARG A 52 -19.44 17.07 13.33
CA ARG A 52 -18.34 16.13 12.95
C ARG A 52 -16.97 16.61 13.45
N SER A 53 -16.82 17.91 13.72
CA SER A 53 -15.58 18.53 14.26
C SER A 53 -15.13 17.90 15.58
N TRP A 54 -16.07 17.49 16.44
CA TRP A 54 -15.79 16.85 17.74
C TRP A 54 -15.01 15.53 17.63
N ARG A 55 -15.15 14.77 16.54
CA ARG A 55 -14.44 13.49 16.34
C ARG A 55 -12.97 13.66 15.96
N VAL A 56 -12.59 14.84 15.47
CA VAL A 56 -11.23 15.14 14.95
C VAL A 56 -10.44 16.04 15.92
N SER A 57 -11.10 16.54 16.96
CA SER A 57 -10.51 17.41 17.98
C SER A 57 -9.66 16.62 18.97
N ARG A 58 -8.44 17.09 19.27
CA ARG A 58 -7.61 16.51 20.34
C ARG A 58 -8.14 16.96 21.71
N PRO A 59 -7.96 16.18 22.79
CA PRO A 59 -8.44 16.53 24.13
C PRO A 59 -8.00 17.94 24.58
N ASN A 60 -6.77 18.36 24.21
CA ASN A 60 -6.18 19.65 24.58
C ASN A 60 -6.38 20.78 23.55
N ASP A 61 -7.17 20.60 22.48
CA ASP A 61 -7.45 21.70 21.55
C ASP A 61 -8.34 22.76 22.25
N PRO A 62 -8.03 24.06 22.17
CA PRO A 62 -8.89 25.13 22.68
C PRO A 62 -10.30 25.02 22.10
N GLU A 63 -11.31 25.15 22.96
CA GLU A 63 -12.73 24.97 22.61
C GLU A 63 -13.17 25.86 21.44
N GLU A 64 -12.59 27.06 21.32
CA GLU A 64 -12.84 28.03 20.26
C GLU A 64 -12.34 27.61 18.87
N LEU A 65 -11.30 26.77 18.76
CA LEU A 65 -10.81 26.24 17.48
C LEU A 65 -11.69 25.09 16.95
N ARG A 66 -12.53 24.50 17.80
CA ARG A 66 -13.43 23.40 17.44
C ARG A 66 -14.66 23.86 16.65
N ILE A 67 -14.93 25.17 16.61
CA ILE A 67 -16.23 25.72 16.23
C ILE A 67 -16.20 26.50 14.90
N HIS A 68 -15.06 27.05 14.47
CA HIS A 68 -15.03 27.89 13.27
C HIS A 68 -14.84 27.10 11.96
N VAL A 69 -15.95 26.62 11.40
CA VAL A 69 -16.02 25.97 10.07
C VAL A 69 -15.61 26.97 8.98
N LEU A 70 -14.82 26.52 8.00
CA LEU A 70 -14.47 27.32 6.82
C LEU A 70 -15.73 27.71 6.05
N ASP A 71 -15.72 28.92 5.46
CA ASP A 71 -16.83 29.33 4.61
C ASP A 71 -16.84 28.55 3.29
N GLU A 72 -18.01 28.45 2.63
CA GLU A 72 -18.12 27.65 1.42
C GLU A 72 -17.35 28.25 0.22
N ALA A 73 -17.08 29.56 0.23
CA ALA A 73 -16.29 30.22 -0.82
C ALA A 73 -14.80 29.85 -0.74
N GLU A 74 -14.25 29.79 0.48
CA GLU A 74 -12.91 29.27 0.78
C GLU A 74 -12.82 27.79 0.39
N LYS A 75 -13.83 26.98 0.75
CA LYS A 75 -13.85 25.56 0.38
C LYS A 75 -13.88 25.35 -1.12
N GLU A 76 -14.69 26.12 -1.86
CA GLU A 76 -14.73 26.06 -3.32
C GLU A 76 -13.38 26.43 -3.92
N THR A 77 -12.75 27.50 -3.43
CA THR A 77 -11.42 27.94 -3.88
C THR A 77 -10.37 26.83 -3.67
N ILE A 78 -10.37 26.20 -2.50
CA ILE A 78 -9.48 25.09 -2.16
C ILE A 78 -9.75 23.88 -3.05
N ARG A 79 -11.02 23.49 -3.26
CA ARG A 79 -11.40 22.39 -4.18
C ARG A 79 -10.92 22.66 -5.60
N GLY A 80 -11.05 23.90 -6.07
CA GLY A 80 -10.64 24.31 -7.42
C GLY A 80 -9.13 24.25 -7.66
N SER A 81 -8.31 24.45 -6.63
CA SER A 81 -6.86 24.63 -6.77
C SER A 81 -6.00 23.55 -6.12
N ILE A 82 -6.56 22.65 -5.28
CA ILE A 82 -5.79 21.61 -4.58
C ILE A 82 -5.03 20.68 -5.53
N MET A 83 -5.61 20.32 -6.69
CA MET A 83 -4.94 19.45 -7.67
C MET A 83 -3.72 20.14 -8.31
N GLN A 84 -3.86 21.41 -8.68
CA GLN A 84 -2.74 22.22 -9.20
C GLN A 84 -1.67 22.41 -8.12
N ALA A 85 -2.06 22.64 -6.87
CA ALA A 85 -1.13 22.75 -5.76
C ALA A 85 -0.34 21.46 -5.52
N ILE A 86 -0.98 20.29 -5.65
CA ILE A 86 -0.30 19.00 -5.55
C ILE A 86 0.71 18.82 -6.69
N ALA A 87 0.35 19.20 -7.92
CA ALA A 87 1.26 19.14 -9.07
C ALA A 87 2.49 20.05 -8.87
N ALA A 88 2.29 21.28 -8.43
CA ALA A 88 3.38 22.23 -8.19
C ALA A 88 4.25 21.91 -6.95
N SER A 89 3.81 20.99 -6.08
CA SER A 89 4.48 20.73 -4.79
C SER A 89 5.67 19.78 -4.89
N ASP A 90 6.66 19.98 -4.01
CA ASP A 90 7.83 19.11 -3.84
C ASP A 90 7.53 17.83 -3.02
N SER A 91 8.52 16.95 -2.88
CA SER A 91 8.37 15.66 -2.19
C SER A 91 8.03 15.77 -0.69
N ALA A 92 8.36 16.90 -0.04
CA ALA A 92 8.08 17.15 1.37
C ALA A 92 6.67 17.72 1.60
N THR A 93 6.21 18.57 0.67
CA THR A 93 4.94 19.29 0.72
C THR A 93 3.78 18.43 0.22
N ARG A 94 3.99 17.67 -0.86
CA ARG A 94 2.96 16.83 -1.50
C ARG A 94 2.25 15.88 -0.54
N PRO A 95 2.93 15.15 0.36
CA PRO A 95 2.25 14.28 1.32
C PRO A 95 1.29 15.03 2.25
N GLN A 96 1.59 16.29 2.61
CA GLN A 96 0.70 17.10 3.45
C GLN A 96 -0.55 17.53 2.69
N LEU A 97 -0.40 17.95 1.43
CA LEU A 97 -1.53 18.31 0.55
C LEU A 97 -2.41 17.09 0.24
N LEU A 98 -1.82 15.91 0.04
CA LEU A 98 -2.59 14.67 -0.13
C LEU A 98 -3.40 14.30 1.11
N GLN A 99 -2.90 14.62 2.31
CA GLN A 99 -3.67 14.43 3.55
C GLN A 99 -4.81 15.44 3.67
N ALA A 100 -4.61 16.67 3.21
CA ALA A 100 -5.69 17.66 3.12
C ALA A 100 -6.76 17.19 2.12
N LEU A 101 -6.36 16.79 0.90
CA LEU A 101 -7.26 16.23 -0.12
C LEU A 101 -8.03 15.02 0.42
N SER A 102 -7.36 14.16 1.18
CA SER A 102 -7.94 13.01 1.87
C SER A 102 -9.13 13.41 2.75
N SER A 103 -9.00 14.44 3.59
CA SER A 103 -10.10 14.95 4.41
C SER A 103 -11.21 15.63 3.60
N ILE A 104 -10.87 16.31 2.50
CA ILE A 104 -11.86 16.91 1.59
C ILE A 104 -12.69 15.80 0.95
N VAL A 105 -12.05 14.76 0.42
CA VAL A 105 -12.71 13.61 -0.24
C VAL A 105 -13.67 12.90 0.71
N GLU A 106 -13.27 12.67 1.96
CA GLU A 106 -14.11 12.01 2.96
C GLU A 106 -15.46 12.72 3.18
N ILE A 107 -15.46 14.05 3.08
CA ILE A 107 -16.63 14.87 3.44
C ILE A 107 -17.43 15.29 2.20
N ASP A 108 -16.76 15.64 1.10
CA ASP A 108 -17.36 16.33 -0.04
C ASP A 108 -17.51 15.48 -1.29
N TYR A 109 -16.71 14.42 -1.45
CA TYR A 109 -16.81 13.58 -2.63
C TYR A 109 -17.94 12.55 -2.48
N PRO A 110 -18.78 12.32 -3.51
CA PRO A 110 -18.77 12.89 -4.85
C PRO A 110 -19.60 14.18 -5.01
N ARG A 111 -20.44 14.54 -4.03
CA ARG A 111 -21.54 15.51 -4.23
C ARG A 111 -21.08 16.96 -4.34
N ARG A 112 -20.17 17.39 -3.48
CA ARG A 112 -19.63 18.76 -3.43
C ARG A 112 -18.27 18.88 -4.12
N PHE A 113 -17.65 17.77 -4.53
CA PHE A 113 -16.43 17.77 -5.32
C PHE A 113 -16.52 16.86 -6.57
N PRO A 114 -17.54 17.02 -7.42
CA PRO A 114 -17.80 16.11 -8.54
C PRO A 114 -16.68 16.10 -9.60
N GLN A 115 -16.02 17.24 -9.82
CA GLN A 115 -14.97 17.42 -10.82
C GLN A 115 -13.65 16.71 -10.49
N LEU A 116 -13.48 16.18 -9.28
CA LEU A 116 -12.23 15.53 -8.88
C LEU A 116 -11.92 14.31 -9.76
N LEU A 117 -12.93 13.52 -10.13
CA LEU A 117 -12.71 12.34 -10.97
C LEU A 117 -12.29 12.73 -12.39
N SER A 118 -12.93 13.72 -13.00
CA SER A 118 -12.55 14.19 -14.33
C SER A 118 -11.15 14.83 -14.34
N GLN A 119 -10.80 15.59 -13.29
CA GLN A 119 -9.43 16.10 -13.12
C GLN A 119 -8.39 14.98 -13.02
N VAL A 120 -8.71 13.89 -12.31
CA VAL A 120 -7.85 12.70 -12.26
C VAL A 120 -7.74 12.05 -13.64
N GLN A 121 -8.84 11.85 -14.36
CA GLN A 121 -8.80 11.24 -15.70
C GLN A 121 -7.95 12.05 -16.69
N THR A 122 -8.15 13.37 -16.75
CA THR A 122 -7.35 14.25 -17.62
C THR A 122 -5.88 14.23 -17.24
N GLY A 123 -5.57 14.23 -15.94
CA GLY A 123 -4.19 14.20 -15.46
C GLY A 123 -3.50 12.84 -15.64
N LEU A 124 -4.23 11.74 -15.83
CA LEU A 124 -3.67 10.41 -16.12
C LEU A 124 -3.27 10.25 -17.60
N ASP A 125 -3.52 11.23 -18.46
CA ASP A 125 -3.08 11.20 -19.85
C ASP A 125 -1.53 11.24 -19.92
N PRO A 126 -0.87 10.29 -20.61
CA PRO A 126 0.59 10.26 -20.74
C PRO A 126 1.22 11.50 -21.40
N SER A 127 0.45 12.31 -22.12
CA SER A 127 0.91 13.57 -22.71
C SER A 127 1.02 14.72 -21.70
N GLN A 128 0.48 14.55 -20.49
CA GLN A 128 0.55 15.55 -19.44
C GLN A 128 1.97 15.69 -18.88
N PRO A 129 2.31 16.87 -18.33
CA PRO A 129 3.57 17.04 -17.61
C PRO A 129 3.74 16.01 -16.47
N PRO A 130 4.97 15.54 -16.20
CA PRO A 130 5.23 14.54 -15.15
C PRO A 130 4.65 14.91 -13.78
N GLU A 131 4.64 16.20 -13.44
CA GLU A 131 4.11 16.73 -12.19
C GLU A 131 2.59 16.57 -12.08
N VAL A 132 1.89 16.80 -13.20
CA VAL A 132 0.44 16.64 -13.31
C VAL A 132 0.07 15.16 -13.25
N LEU A 133 0.82 14.31 -13.96
CA LEU A 133 0.64 12.87 -13.92
C LEU A 133 0.81 12.32 -12.50
N LEU A 134 1.87 12.76 -11.82
CA LEU A 134 2.15 12.38 -10.44
C LEU A 134 1.05 12.83 -9.47
N ALA A 135 0.50 14.03 -9.66
CA ALA A 135 -0.62 14.55 -8.89
C ALA A 135 -1.88 13.72 -9.11
N ALA A 136 -2.22 13.40 -10.36
CA ALA A 136 -3.38 12.60 -10.74
C ALA A 136 -3.32 11.19 -10.15
N VAL A 137 -2.17 10.50 -10.30
CA VAL A 137 -1.95 9.16 -9.72
C VAL A 137 -2.04 9.20 -8.19
N SER A 138 -1.51 10.25 -7.56
CA SER A 138 -1.57 10.40 -6.11
C SER A 138 -3.01 10.67 -5.61
N ALA A 139 -3.79 11.46 -6.35
CA ALA A 139 -5.20 11.72 -6.08
C ALA A 139 -6.07 10.48 -6.30
N PHE A 140 -5.81 9.69 -7.37
CA PHE A 140 -6.41 8.37 -7.57
C PHE A 140 -6.18 7.46 -6.35
N ARG A 141 -4.96 7.43 -5.80
CA ARG A 141 -4.68 6.66 -4.58
C ARG A 141 -5.51 7.16 -3.39
N VAL A 142 -5.66 8.48 -3.23
CA VAL A 142 -6.46 9.05 -2.13
C VAL A 142 -7.93 8.65 -2.26
N LEU A 143 -8.51 8.81 -3.46
CA LEU A 143 -9.88 8.40 -3.77
C LEU A 143 -10.13 6.93 -3.42
N THR A 144 -9.30 6.03 -3.94
CA THR A 144 -9.44 4.59 -3.71
C THR A 144 -9.23 4.20 -2.24
N THR A 145 -8.28 4.84 -1.54
CA THR A 145 -8.02 4.56 -0.11
C THR A 145 -9.21 4.91 0.78
N HIS A 146 -9.84 6.07 0.57
CA HIS A 146 -10.98 6.50 1.38
C HIS A 146 -12.23 5.70 1.10
N LEU A 147 -12.45 5.38 -0.17
CA LEU A 147 -13.67 4.74 -0.61
C LEU A 147 -13.62 3.21 -0.46
N GLN A 148 -12.49 2.63 -0.04
CA GLN A 148 -12.30 1.18 0.10
C GLN A 148 -13.31 0.51 1.05
N TYR A 149 -13.79 1.24 2.07
CA TYR A 149 -14.79 0.76 3.03
C TYR A 149 -16.18 1.32 2.74
N ALA A 150 -16.27 2.48 2.08
CA ALA A 150 -17.53 3.08 1.67
C ALA A 150 -18.24 2.25 0.58
N SER A 151 -17.48 1.47 -0.19
CA SER A 151 -17.96 0.55 -1.22
C SER A 151 -18.88 -0.57 -0.70
N THR A 152 -18.89 -0.85 0.61
CA THR A 152 -19.84 -1.80 1.22
C THR A 152 -21.24 -1.22 1.42
N ARG A 153 -21.40 0.10 1.32
CA ARG A 153 -22.71 0.77 1.41
C ARG A 153 -23.36 0.79 0.03
N LYS A 154 -24.66 0.48 -0.04
CA LYS A 154 -25.45 0.63 -1.28
C LYS A 154 -25.26 2.04 -1.85
N GLY A 155 -24.86 2.14 -3.13
CA GLY A 155 -24.61 3.41 -3.81
C GLY A 155 -23.19 3.98 -3.67
N GLY A 156 -22.18 3.15 -3.33
CA GLY A 156 -20.78 3.57 -3.32
C GLY A 156 -20.28 3.98 -4.72
N VAL A 157 -19.38 4.96 -4.77
CA VAL A 157 -18.82 5.54 -6.01
C VAL A 157 -17.50 4.91 -6.47
N LEU A 158 -16.94 3.99 -5.68
CA LEU A 158 -15.71 3.27 -6.05
C LEU A 158 -15.81 2.53 -7.40
N PRO A 159 -16.92 1.85 -7.75
CA PRO A 159 -17.04 1.20 -9.06
C PRO A 159 -16.88 2.16 -10.24
N GLN A 160 -17.50 3.35 -10.15
CA GLN A 160 -17.39 4.39 -11.20
C GLN A 160 -15.96 4.89 -11.35
N ILE A 161 -15.24 5.06 -10.24
CA ILE A 161 -13.82 5.46 -10.27
C ILE A 161 -12.97 4.38 -10.93
N VAL A 162 -13.20 3.11 -10.58
CA VAL A 162 -12.45 1.98 -11.14
C VAL A 162 -12.65 1.90 -12.65
N GLU A 163 -13.90 1.94 -13.11
CA GLU A 163 -14.25 1.91 -14.54
C GLU A 163 -13.64 3.08 -15.30
N ALA A 164 -13.66 4.27 -14.72
CA ALA A 164 -13.13 5.50 -15.30
C ALA A 164 -11.59 5.58 -15.36
N THR A 165 -10.87 4.87 -14.47
CA THR A 165 -9.42 5.06 -14.28
C THR A 165 -8.57 3.84 -14.65
N PHE A 166 -9.06 2.61 -14.47
CA PHE A 166 -8.23 1.42 -14.67
C PHE A 166 -7.70 1.30 -16.12
N PRO A 167 -8.50 1.52 -17.17
CA PRO A 167 -8.00 1.49 -18.55
C PRO A 167 -6.85 2.49 -18.80
N LEU A 168 -6.91 3.66 -18.16
CA LEU A 168 -5.88 4.71 -18.27
C LEU A 168 -4.60 4.33 -17.51
N LEU A 169 -4.71 3.55 -16.43
CA LEU A 169 -3.58 3.16 -15.59
C LEU A 169 -2.73 2.03 -16.18
N VAL A 170 -3.32 1.16 -17.01
CA VAL A 170 -2.60 0.03 -17.65
C VAL A 170 -1.38 0.50 -18.45
N PRO A 171 -1.49 1.42 -19.43
CA PRO A 171 -0.32 1.87 -20.20
C PRO A 171 0.71 2.60 -19.32
N LEU A 172 0.27 3.32 -18.29
CA LEU A 172 1.17 3.99 -17.34
C LEU A 172 1.99 2.99 -16.55
N VAL A 173 1.38 1.90 -16.09
CA VAL A 173 2.08 0.81 -15.38
C VAL A 173 3.10 0.15 -16.31
N GLN A 174 2.72 -0.17 -17.54
CA GLN A 174 3.61 -0.78 -18.52
C GLN A 174 4.82 0.10 -18.83
N ALA A 175 4.60 1.40 -19.05
CA ALA A 175 5.68 2.37 -19.26
C ALA A 175 6.58 2.48 -18.02
N ALA A 176 6.00 2.53 -16.82
CA ALA A 176 6.75 2.62 -15.58
C ALA A 176 7.61 1.37 -15.30
N GLN A 177 7.15 0.19 -15.71
CA GLN A 177 7.88 -1.07 -15.56
C GLN A 177 9.10 -1.18 -16.50
N GLN A 178 9.12 -0.42 -17.58
CA GLN A 178 10.24 -0.36 -18.53
C GLN A 178 11.24 0.75 -18.20
N SER A 179 10.93 1.59 -17.21
CA SER A 179 11.75 2.73 -16.83
C SER A 179 12.60 2.43 -15.60
N ALA A 180 13.86 2.84 -15.63
CA ALA A 180 14.76 2.85 -14.47
C ALA A 180 14.69 4.18 -13.69
N ASP A 181 13.70 5.03 -13.97
CA ASP A 181 13.51 6.30 -13.28
C ASP A 181 12.79 6.14 -11.93
N VAL A 182 13.24 6.90 -10.93
CA VAL A 182 12.70 6.86 -9.56
C VAL A 182 11.25 7.35 -9.52
N GLN A 183 10.87 8.34 -10.33
CA GLN A 183 9.48 8.78 -10.38
C GLN A 183 8.58 7.72 -10.99
N ALA A 184 9.04 7.03 -12.04
CA ALA A 184 8.30 5.91 -12.63
C ALA A 184 8.01 4.80 -11.58
N VAL A 185 9.01 4.40 -10.78
CA VAL A 185 8.82 3.43 -9.68
C VAL A 185 7.86 3.98 -8.61
N TYR A 186 7.93 5.29 -8.32
CA TYR A 186 7.00 5.91 -7.39
C TYR A 186 5.55 5.88 -7.92
N ILE A 187 5.32 6.20 -9.20
CA ILE A 187 4.02 6.10 -9.88
C ILE A 187 3.49 4.68 -9.78
N LEU A 188 4.31 3.69 -10.18
CA LEU A 188 3.96 2.26 -10.09
C LEU A 188 3.51 1.88 -8.68
N LYS A 189 4.24 2.31 -7.65
CA LYS A 189 3.88 2.07 -6.24
C LYS A 189 2.54 2.68 -5.87
N GLN A 190 2.22 3.89 -6.35
CA GLN A 190 0.93 4.53 -6.07
C GLN A 190 -0.21 3.76 -6.74
N VAL A 191 -0.03 3.33 -7.99
CA VAL A 191 -1.04 2.57 -8.75
C VAL A 191 -1.32 1.22 -8.08
N ILE A 192 -0.28 0.46 -7.73
CA ILE A 192 -0.44 -0.84 -7.02
C ILE A 192 -1.19 -0.63 -5.69
N LYS A 193 -0.88 0.44 -4.95
CA LYS A 193 -1.60 0.75 -3.70
C LYS A 193 -3.06 1.15 -3.93
N GLY A 194 -3.34 1.92 -4.97
CA GLY A 194 -4.71 2.28 -5.34
C GLY A 194 -5.51 1.05 -5.76
N PHE A 195 -4.92 0.19 -6.59
CA PHE A 195 -5.48 -1.11 -6.97
C PHE A 195 -5.78 -1.97 -5.74
N LYS A 196 -4.83 -2.08 -4.79
CA LYS A 196 -5.02 -2.80 -3.53
C LYS A 196 -6.26 -2.34 -2.78
N CYS A 197 -6.48 -1.02 -2.70
CA CYS A 197 -7.64 -0.45 -2.02
C CYS A 197 -8.93 -0.75 -2.79
N ALA A 198 -8.89 -0.64 -4.12
CA ALA A 198 -10.02 -0.91 -5.00
C ALA A 198 -10.53 -2.36 -4.89
N VAL A 199 -9.62 -3.33 -4.75
CA VAL A 199 -9.97 -4.76 -4.61
C VAL A 199 -10.02 -5.23 -3.15
N PHE A 200 -9.91 -4.34 -2.15
CA PHE A 200 -9.72 -4.76 -0.76
C PHE A 200 -10.94 -5.49 -0.17
N THR A 201 -12.14 -5.03 -0.52
CA THR A 201 -13.40 -5.44 0.12
C THR A 201 -14.34 -6.15 -0.84
N ILE A 202 -14.46 -5.69 -2.07
CA ILE A 202 -15.36 -6.23 -3.10
C ILE A 202 -14.56 -6.33 -4.39
N MET A 203 -14.75 -7.41 -5.16
CA MET A 203 -14.18 -7.54 -6.49
C MET A 203 -14.88 -6.55 -7.45
N PRO A 204 -14.16 -5.63 -8.12
CA PRO A 204 -14.74 -4.74 -9.11
C PRO A 204 -15.55 -5.47 -10.20
N ALA A 205 -16.66 -4.87 -10.65
CA ALA A 205 -17.54 -5.46 -11.66
C ALA A 205 -16.79 -5.78 -12.97
N ILE A 206 -15.89 -4.88 -13.40
CA ILE A 206 -15.04 -5.08 -14.58
C ILE A 206 -14.28 -6.42 -14.59
N PHE A 207 -13.97 -7.00 -13.43
CA PHE A 207 -13.29 -8.29 -13.29
C PHE A 207 -14.23 -9.47 -13.16
N GLN A 208 -15.46 -9.22 -12.71
CA GLN A 208 -16.51 -10.23 -12.69
C GLN A 208 -17.12 -10.42 -14.08
N ASP A 209 -17.30 -9.32 -14.81
CA ASP A 209 -17.86 -9.29 -16.16
C ASP A 209 -16.86 -9.82 -17.20
N ASP A 210 -15.58 -9.47 -17.05
CA ASP A 210 -14.50 -9.93 -17.92
C ASP A 210 -13.25 -10.33 -17.11
N THR A 211 -13.13 -11.63 -16.86
CA THR A 211 -11.97 -12.17 -16.12
C THR A 211 -10.64 -12.02 -16.86
N SER A 212 -10.64 -11.73 -18.17
CA SER A 212 -9.39 -11.47 -18.90
C SER A 212 -8.72 -10.17 -18.42
N GLN A 213 -9.50 -9.17 -18.01
CA GLN A 213 -8.97 -7.95 -17.39
C GLN A 213 -8.32 -8.25 -16.04
N LEU A 214 -8.91 -9.14 -15.24
CA LEU A 214 -8.31 -9.57 -13.98
C LEU A 214 -6.97 -10.26 -14.21
N VAL A 215 -6.90 -11.16 -15.21
CA VAL A 215 -5.64 -11.81 -15.60
C VAL A 215 -4.62 -10.77 -16.04
N GLY A 216 -4.99 -9.80 -16.87
CA GLY A 216 -4.10 -8.73 -17.32
C GLY A 216 -3.54 -7.89 -16.16
N TRP A 217 -4.37 -7.52 -15.19
CA TRP A 217 -3.91 -6.82 -13.99
C TRP A 217 -3.00 -7.70 -13.11
N CYS A 218 -3.31 -8.99 -12.98
CA CYS A 218 -2.45 -9.92 -12.25
C CYS A 218 -1.10 -10.10 -12.95
N GLU A 219 -1.04 -10.04 -14.28
CA GLU A 219 0.21 -10.04 -15.05
C GLU A 219 1.05 -8.82 -14.70
N LEU A 220 0.47 -7.62 -14.70
CA LEU A 220 1.17 -6.39 -14.32
C LEU A 220 1.70 -6.46 -12.89
N LEU A 221 0.93 -7.03 -11.96
CA LEU A 221 1.38 -7.26 -10.59
C LEU A 221 2.54 -8.25 -10.55
N TRP A 222 2.45 -9.36 -11.30
CA TRP A 222 3.49 -10.39 -11.34
C TRP A 222 4.80 -9.84 -11.90
N ILE A 223 4.75 -9.09 -13.02
CA ILE A 223 5.92 -8.39 -13.57
C ILE A 223 6.55 -7.53 -12.48
N SER A 224 5.75 -6.74 -11.75
CA SER A 224 6.25 -5.91 -10.64
C SER A 224 6.89 -6.73 -9.50
N VAL A 225 6.50 -8.00 -9.31
CA VAL A 225 7.11 -8.91 -8.33
C VAL A 225 8.43 -9.47 -8.82
N VAL A 226 8.57 -9.82 -10.10
CA VAL A 226 9.80 -10.46 -10.63
C VAL A 226 10.87 -9.47 -11.08
N GLN A 227 10.51 -8.22 -11.39
CA GLN A 227 11.46 -7.18 -11.83
C GLN A 227 12.67 -7.03 -10.87
N PRO A 228 13.92 -7.09 -11.34
CA PRO A 228 15.08 -7.00 -10.46
C PRO A 228 15.16 -5.64 -9.77
N VAL A 229 15.66 -5.61 -8.53
CA VAL A 229 15.96 -4.35 -7.82
C VAL A 229 17.36 -3.83 -8.14
N GLY A 230 18.20 -4.66 -8.79
CA GLY A 230 19.57 -4.36 -9.23
C GLY A 230 19.77 -2.95 -9.82
N PRO A 231 18.92 -2.48 -10.76
CA PRO A 231 19.04 -1.13 -11.33
C PRO A 231 19.04 0.01 -10.30
N PHE A 232 18.50 -0.23 -9.10
CA PHE A 232 18.36 0.74 -8.03
C PHE A 232 19.29 0.49 -6.84
N GLU A 233 20.20 -0.50 -6.88
CA GLU A 233 21.05 -0.86 -5.75
C GLU A 233 21.92 0.31 -5.24
N ARG A 234 22.31 1.22 -6.14
CA ARG A 234 23.09 2.42 -5.80
C ARG A 234 22.27 3.55 -5.20
N ASP A 235 20.93 3.47 -5.27
CA ASP A 235 20.00 4.43 -4.67
C ASP A 235 19.11 3.71 -3.64
N PRO A 236 19.46 3.79 -2.33
CA PRO A 236 18.67 3.16 -1.28
C PRO A 236 17.20 3.58 -1.25
N ALA A 237 16.89 4.82 -1.65
CA ALA A 237 15.52 5.32 -1.67
C ALA A 237 14.72 4.68 -2.82
N ALA A 238 15.31 4.60 -4.02
CA ALA A 238 14.70 3.94 -5.16
C ALA A 238 14.57 2.42 -4.95
N ALA A 239 15.59 1.76 -4.39
CA ALA A 239 15.54 0.34 -4.03
C ALA A 239 14.39 0.07 -3.04
N LYS A 240 14.22 0.93 -2.02
CA LYS A 240 13.10 0.85 -1.07
C LYS A 240 11.75 1.01 -1.76
N LEU A 241 11.64 1.84 -2.79
CA LEU A 241 10.42 1.97 -3.59
C LEU A 241 10.14 0.70 -4.40
N ALA A 242 11.14 0.15 -5.09
CA ALA A 242 11.01 -1.08 -5.87
C ALA A 242 10.61 -2.28 -4.98
N TRP A 243 11.25 -2.47 -3.83
CA TRP A 243 10.85 -3.47 -2.84
C TRP A 243 9.43 -3.24 -2.30
N SER A 244 9.02 -1.97 -2.16
CA SER A 244 7.65 -1.63 -1.79
C SER A 244 6.66 -2.02 -2.90
N CYS A 245 6.99 -1.91 -4.18
CA CYS A 245 6.14 -2.37 -5.28
C CYS A 245 5.90 -3.88 -5.16
N LYS A 246 6.98 -4.67 -5.07
CA LYS A 246 6.92 -6.13 -4.87
C LYS A 246 6.05 -6.52 -3.67
N SER A 247 6.33 -5.92 -2.51
CA SER A 247 5.58 -6.19 -1.27
C SER A 247 4.09 -5.87 -1.39
N ASN A 248 3.72 -4.75 -2.04
CA ASN A 248 2.31 -4.42 -2.21
C ASN A 248 1.63 -5.30 -3.26
N ALA A 249 2.31 -5.68 -4.34
CA ALA A 249 1.78 -6.58 -5.36
C ALA A 249 1.47 -7.97 -4.79
N VAL A 250 2.41 -8.56 -4.02
CA VAL A 250 2.17 -9.81 -3.30
C VAL A 250 1.02 -9.67 -2.31
N ALA A 251 0.96 -8.56 -1.55
CA ALA A 251 -0.12 -8.32 -0.60
C ALA A 251 -1.50 -8.20 -1.26
N VAL A 252 -1.57 -7.66 -2.49
CA VAL A 252 -2.80 -7.60 -3.29
C VAL A 252 -3.26 -9.00 -3.65
N VAL A 253 -2.38 -9.81 -4.25
CA VAL A 253 -2.72 -11.18 -4.66
C VAL A 253 -3.06 -12.05 -3.46
N ASN A 254 -2.32 -11.94 -2.36
CA ASN A 254 -2.63 -12.62 -1.11
C ASN A 254 -4.05 -12.28 -0.60
N ARG A 255 -4.41 -10.99 -0.64
CA ARG A 255 -5.77 -10.54 -0.27
C ARG A 255 -6.83 -11.10 -1.22
N MET A 256 -6.56 -11.10 -2.52
CA MET A 256 -7.49 -11.64 -3.51
C MET A 256 -7.69 -13.15 -3.34
N MET A 257 -6.62 -13.91 -3.11
CA MET A 257 -6.70 -15.35 -2.84
C MET A 257 -7.50 -15.64 -1.57
N THR A 258 -7.22 -14.92 -0.47
CA THR A 258 -7.90 -15.15 0.81
C THR A 258 -9.41 -14.83 0.75
N ARG A 259 -9.81 -13.84 -0.06
CA ARG A 259 -11.19 -13.32 -0.04
C ARG A 259 -12.03 -13.75 -1.23
N PHE A 260 -11.43 -13.85 -2.42
CA PHE A 260 -12.10 -14.13 -3.69
C PHE A 260 -11.58 -15.38 -4.38
N GLY A 261 -10.53 -16.02 -3.87
CA GLY A 261 -10.01 -17.30 -4.37
C GLY A 261 -10.76 -18.53 -3.84
N ILE A 262 -11.83 -18.33 -3.06
CA ILE A 262 -12.63 -19.39 -2.43
C ILE A 262 -13.98 -19.51 -3.17
N GLY A 263 -14.48 -20.75 -3.35
CA GLY A 263 -15.75 -21.04 -4.01
C GLY A 263 -15.63 -21.22 -5.53
N ASP A 264 -16.77 -21.21 -6.21
CA ASP A 264 -16.92 -21.65 -7.61
C ASP A 264 -17.13 -20.52 -8.62
N SER A 265 -16.92 -19.25 -8.23
CA SER A 265 -17.01 -18.14 -9.18
C SER A 265 -15.89 -18.19 -10.22
N ASP A 266 -16.13 -17.63 -11.41
CA ASP A 266 -15.10 -17.54 -12.45
C ASP A 266 -13.87 -16.76 -11.99
N VAL A 267 -14.06 -15.72 -11.18
CA VAL A 267 -12.97 -14.99 -10.51
C VAL A 267 -12.14 -15.93 -9.63
N ALA A 268 -12.79 -16.73 -8.78
CA ALA A 268 -12.09 -17.66 -7.89
C ALA A 268 -11.32 -18.72 -8.68
N ARG A 269 -11.94 -19.25 -9.74
CA ARG A 269 -11.33 -20.20 -10.67
C ARG A 269 -10.11 -19.61 -11.35
N VAL A 270 -10.21 -18.41 -11.94
CA VAL A 270 -9.08 -17.74 -12.60
C VAL A 270 -7.93 -17.45 -11.64
N LEU A 271 -8.22 -17.01 -10.40
CA LEU A 271 -7.18 -16.78 -9.39
C LEU A 271 -6.43 -18.08 -9.05
N ARG A 272 -7.15 -19.19 -8.84
CA ARG A 272 -6.55 -20.50 -8.52
C ARG A 272 -5.85 -21.15 -9.71
N GLU A 273 -6.38 -21.00 -10.92
CA GLU A 273 -5.92 -21.77 -12.08
C GLU A 273 -4.88 -21.01 -12.93
N ARG A 274 -4.95 -19.68 -12.99
CA ARG A 274 -4.11 -18.89 -13.91
C ARG A 274 -3.13 -17.95 -13.20
N VAL A 275 -3.43 -17.56 -11.97
CA VAL A 275 -2.64 -16.54 -11.25
C VAL A 275 -1.71 -17.17 -10.21
N VAL A 276 -2.23 -18.03 -9.34
CA VAL A 276 -1.53 -18.42 -8.10
C VAL A 276 -0.15 -19.05 -8.33
N VAL A 277 0.01 -19.91 -9.33
CA VAL A 277 1.26 -20.68 -9.56
C VAL A 277 2.44 -19.76 -9.86
N ARG A 278 2.24 -18.76 -10.72
CA ARG A 278 3.30 -17.81 -11.11
C ARG A 278 3.78 -16.95 -9.95
N PHE A 279 2.87 -16.61 -9.04
CA PHE A 279 3.23 -15.90 -7.82
C PHE A 279 3.92 -16.81 -6.79
N ILE A 280 3.58 -18.10 -6.75
CA ILE A 280 4.30 -19.08 -5.92
C ILE A 280 5.75 -19.21 -6.38
N GLU A 281 5.97 -19.36 -7.69
CA GLU A 281 7.31 -19.42 -8.29
C GLU A 281 8.14 -18.19 -7.94
N ALA A 282 7.60 -17.00 -8.21
CA ALA A 282 8.26 -15.75 -7.87
C ALA A 282 8.56 -15.62 -6.36
N ALA A 283 7.67 -16.12 -5.49
CA ALA A 283 7.87 -16.09 -4.06
C ALA A 283 8.99 -17.04 -3.60
N LEU A 284 9.02 -18.26 -4.14
CA LEU A 284 10.07 -19.24 -3.87
C LEU A 284 11.44 -18.71 -4.34
N ASP A 285 11.51 -18.15 -5.55
CA ASP A 285 12.75 -17.61 -6.10
C ASP A 285 13.33 -16.48 -5.25
N ILE A 286 12.50 -15.52 -4.82
CA ILE A 286 12.94 -14.39 -3.98
C ILE A 286 13.37 -14.88 -2.60
N LEU A 287 12.65 -15.84 -2.00
CA LEU A 287 13.00 -16.39 -0.70
C LEU A 287 14.29 -17.22 -0.75
N ALA A 288 14.47 -18.05 -1.77
CA ALA A 288 15.69 -18.81 -2.00
C ALA A 288 16.89 -17.88 -2.26
N ALA A 289 16.69 -16.77 -2.99
CA ALA A 289 17.73 -15.76 -3.17
C ALA A 289 18.11 -15.08 -1.85
N ARG A 290 17.13 -14.79 -0.97
CA ARG A 290 17.39 -14.28 0.38
C ARG A 290 18.25 -15.24 1.20
N VAL A 291 17.92 -16.53 1.22
CA VAL A 291 18.71 -17.52 1.98
C VAL A 291 20.13 -17.64 1.44
N ARG A 292 20.32 -17.45 0.13
CA ARG A 292 21.65 -17.37 -0.52
C ARG A 292 22.40 -16.04 -0.28
N GLY A 293 21.90 -15.18 0.60
CA GLY A 293 22.57 -13.94 1.00
C GLY A 293 22.14 -12.69 0.24
N GLN A 294 21.16 -12.76 -0.67
CA GLN A 294 20.67 -11.56 -1.34
C GLN A 294 19.83 -10.69 -0.39
N ALA A 295 20.23 -9.43 -0.21
CA ALA A 295 19.55 -8.48 0.65
C ALA A 295 18.07 -8.27 0.24
N THR A 296 17.18 -8.88 1.01
CA THR A 296 15.72 -8.78 0.81
C THR A 296 15.09 -8.18 2.06
N PRO A 297 14.35 -7.06 1.98
CA PRO A 297 13.78 -6.43 3.17
C PRO A 297 12.84 -7.37 3.94
N ARG A 298 12.94 -7.40 5.27
CA ARG A 298 12.12 -8.23 6.18
C ARG A 298 10.62 -8.17 5.86
N LYS A 299 10.09 -6.97 5.57
CA LYS A 299 8.67 -6.80 5.22
C LYS A 299 8.27 -7.56 3.95
N VAL A 300 9.16 -7.67 2.96
CA VAL A 300 8.92 -8.43 1.73
C VAL A 300 8.90 -9.92 2.06
N THR A 301 9.90 -10.41 2.79
CA THR A 301 9.98 -11.80 3.27
C THR A 301 8.71 -12.24 3.98
N ILE A 302 8.23 -11.44 4.93
CA ILE A 302 6.98 -11.72 5.67
C ILE A 302 5.77 -11.81 4.73
N GLN A 303 5.66 -10.92 3.73
CA GLN A 303 4.53 -10.96 2.79
C GLN A 303 4.59 -12.19 1.88
N LEU A 304 5.78 -12.61 1.45
CA LEU A 304 5.97 -13.82 0.65
C LEU A 304 5.60 -15.07 1.44
N LEU A 305 6.08 -15.20 2.67
CA LEU A 305 5.75 -16.34 3.56
C LEU A 305 4.25 -16.42 3.84
N ARG A 306 3.61 -15.28 4.13
CA ARG A 306 2.14 -15.21 4.33
C ARG A 306 1.36 -15.60 3.07
N PHE A 307 1.84 -15.20 1.90
CA PHE A 307 1.23 -15.59 0.63
C PHE A 307 1.35 -17.10 0.39
N LEU A 308 2.54 -17.68 0.58
CA LEU A 308 2.74 -19.13 0.47
C LEU A 308 1.82 -19.89 1.44
N ARG A 309 1.65 -19.38 2.66
CA ARG A 309 0.75 -19.98 3.65
C ARG A 309 -0.70 -20.04 3.15
N VAL A 310 -1.20 -18.94 2.57
CA VAL A 310 -2.55 -18.90 1.98
C VAL A 310 -2.70 -19.90 0.82
N CYS A 311 -1.62 -20.23 0.13
CA CYS A 311 -1.63 -21.17 -0.98
C CYS A 311 -1.64 -22.65 -0.55
N VAL A 312 -1.17 -23.00 0.66
CA VAL A 312 -1.13 -24.39 1.16
C VAL A 312 -2.48 -25.13 1.08
N PRO A 313 -3.61 -24.55 1.56
CA PRO A 313 -4.91 -25.21 1.49
C PRO A 313 -5.52 -25.21 0.08
N VAL A 314 -5.03 -24.37 -0.84
CA VAL A 314 -5.55 -24.27 -2.20
C VAL A 314 -5.11 -25.49 -3.01
N ARG A 315 -6.08 -26.23 -3.58
CA ARG A 315 -5.83 -27.51 -4.27
C ARG A 315 -4.89 -27.35 -5.46
N GLU A 316 -5.19 -26.40 -6.34
CA GLU A 316 -4.44 -26.14 -7.58
C GLU A 316 -3.00 -25.71 -7.25
N ALA A 317 -2.85 -24.74 -6.35
CA ALA A 317 -1.54 -24.30 -5.86
C ALA A 317 -0.69 -25.44 -5.27
N TRP A 318 -1.31 -26.31 -4.47
CA TRP A 318 -0.64 -27.46 -3.89
C TRP A 318 -0.24 -28.49 -4.94
N GLN A 319 -1.20 -28.96 -5.72
CA GLN A 319 -1.00 -30.04 -6.68
C GLN A 319 -0.05 -29.66 -7.82
N TRP A 320 -0.12 -28.41 -8.28
CA TRP A 320 0.62 -27.98 -9.47
C TRP A 320 1.99 -27.38 -9.16
N LYS A 321 2.26 -26.97 -7.91
CA LYS A 321 3.58 -26.39 -7.57
C LYS A 321 4.10 -26.72 -6.17
N LEU A 322 3.35 -26.43 -5.10
CA LEU A 322 3.91 -26.50 -3.74
C LEU A 322 4.25 -27.91 -3.29
N LYS A 323 3.52 -28.95 -3.74
CA LYS A 323 3.76 -30.33 -3.30
C LYS A 323 5.16 -30.81 -3.65
N GLU A 324 5.61 -30.54 -4.89
CA GLU A 324 6.95 -30.90 -5.36
C GLU A 324 8.03 -30.13 -4.60
N GLN A 325 7.77 -28.85 -4.34
CA GLN A 325 8.73 -27.95 -3.71
C GLN A 325 8.69 -28.00 -2.17
N ALA A 326 7.83 -28.82 -1.57
CA ALA A 326 7.59 -28.83 -0.13
C ALA A 326 8.85 -29.16 0.69
N GLY A 327 9.62 -30.16 0.25
CA GLY A 327 10.85 -30.57 0.92
C GLY A 327 11.90 -29.46 0.91
N ALA A 328 12.20 -28.92 -0.28
CA ALA A 328 13.14 -27.81 -0.44
C ALA A 328 12.66 -26.53 0.27
N LEU A 329 11.36 -26.22 0.22
CA LEU A 329 10.77 -25.10 0.96
C LEU A 329 11.00 -25.25 2.47
N ILE A 330 10.85 -26.45 3.03
CA ILE A 330 11.09 -26.69 4.46
C ILE A 330 12.58 -26.59 4.78
N GLN A 331 13.43 -27.33 4.05
CA GLN A 331 14.85 -27.50 4.35
C GLN A 331 15.70 -26.27 3.98
N GLU A 332 15.47 -25.69 2.82
CA GLU A 332 16.33 -24.65 2.24
C GLU A 332 15.80 -23.23 2.50
N ILE A 333 14.54 -23.07 2.90
CA ILE A 333 13.94 -21.74 3.11
C ILE A 333 13.44 -21.58 4.55
N ILE A 334 12.48 -22.40 4.99
CA ILE A 334 11.80 -22.20 6.27
C ILE A 334 12.78 -22.40 7.45
N ILE A 335 13.50 -23.53 7.49
CA ILE A 335 14.42 -23.82 8.60
C ILE A 335 15.53 -22.76 8.70
N PRO A 336 16.23 -22.37 7.62
CA PRO A 336 17.22 -21.30 7.68
C PRO A 336 16.64 -19.99 8.22
N LEU A 337 15.41 -19.63 7.86
CA LEU A 337 14.73 -18.43 8.35
C LEU A 337 14.28 -18.53 9.82
N LEU A 338 14.24 -19.71 10.41
CA LEU A 338 13.91 -19.94 11.82
C LEU A 338 15.14 -19.97 12.73
N ARG A 339 16.35 -20.09 12.15
CA ARG A 339 17.60 -20.18 12.93
C ARG A 339 17.83 -18.92 13.74
N TYR A 340 18.49 -19.12 14.86
CA TYR A 340 19.07 -18.06 15.68
C TYR A 340 20.20 -17.39 14.88
N GLU A 341 20.15 -16.06 14.78
CA GLU A 341 21.09 -15.26 13.99
C GLU A 341 22.04 -14.48 14.91
N ASP A 342 23.15 -13.98 14.38
CA ASP A 342 24.12 -13.19 15.14
C ASP A 342 23.47 -11.93 15.76
N GLU A 343 22.48 -11.33 15.09
CA GLU A 343 21.69 -10.20 15.63
C GLU A 343 20.93 -10.59 16.91
N ASP A 344 20.52 -11.85 17.06
CA ASP A 344 19.88 -12.31 18.29
C ASP A 344 20.89 -12.56 19.41
N GLU A 345 22.08 -13.06 19.08
CA GLU A 345 23.17 -13.24 20.06
C GLU A 345 23.58 -11.89 20.63
N GLU A 346 23.73 -10.89 19.76
CA GLU A 346 24.03 -9.52 20.15
C GLU A 346 22.93 -8.96 21.06
N ARG A 347 21.66 -9.04 20.65
CA ARG A 347 20.54 -8.54 21.47
C ARG A 347 20.36 -9.30 22.78
N PHE A 348 20.57 -10.61 22.78
CA PHE A 348 20.53 -11.44 23.98
C PHE A 348 21.66 -11.09 24.94
N THR A 349 22.85 -10.78 24.42
CA THR A 349 24.03 -10.39 25.22
C THR A 349 23.90 -8.97 25.78
N GLU A 350 23.45 -8.01 24.96
CA GLU A 350 23.37 -6.59 25.32
C GLU A 350 22.15 -6.25 26.18
N ASP A 351 20.96 -6.76 25.82
CA ASP A 351 19.71 -6.55 26.57
C ASP A 351 18.85 -7.83 26.57
N PRO A 352 19.18 -8.81 27.44
CA PRO A 352 18.43 -10.06 27.54
C PRO A 352 16.95 -9.85 27.90
N GLN A 353 16.61 -8.76 28.61
CA GLN A 353 15.22 -8.46 28.99
C GLN A 353 14.40 -8.04 27.78
N ASP A 354 14.94 -7.19 26.91
CA ASP A 354 14.27 -6.82 25.65
C ASP A 354 14.16 -8.00 24.68
N TYR A 355 15.20 -8.85 24.61
CA TYR A 355 15.15 -10.11 23.84
C TYR A 355 13.98 -11.01 24.30
N ILE A 356 13.88 -11.30 25.61
CA ILE A 356 12.81 -12.15 26.17
C ILE A 356 11.42 -11.52 25.98
N ARG A 357 11.30 -10.18 26.14
CA ARG A 357 10.04 -9.48 25.88
C ARG A 357 9.64 -9.61 24.41
N GLY A 358 10.60 -9.49 23.50
CA GLY A 358 10.35 -9.63 22.08
C GLY A 358 9.92 -11.05 21.67
N SER A 359 10.45 -12.08 22.33
CA SER A 359 10.08 -13.48 22.07
C SER A 359 8.74 -13.90 22.69
N THR A 360 8.25 -13.18 23.70
CA THR A 360 6.97 -13.48 24.38
C THR A 360 5.81 -12.60 23.91
N ASP A 361 6.10 -11.50 23.21
CA ASP A 361 5.08 -10.62 22.64
C ASP A 361 4.55 -11.17 21.31
N VAL A 362 3.31 -11.69 21.36
CA VAL A 362 2.54 -12.17 20.19
C VAL A 362 2.48 -11.14 19.06
N MET A 363 2.44 -9.84 19.36
CA MET A 363 2.41 -8.79 18.34
C MET A 363 3.77 -8.65 17.65
N GLN A 364 4.87 -8.74 18.41
CA GLN A 364 6.22 -8.76 17.83
C GLN A 364 6.44 -10.02 16.99
N GLU A 365 6.05 -11.18 17.49
CA GLU A 365 6.15 -12.45 16.79
C GLU A 365 5.37 -12.43 15.46
N SER A 366 4.13 -11.94 15.48
CA SER A 366 3.29 -11.79 14.27
C SER A 366 3.90 -10.86 13.22
N SER A 367 4.80 -9.96 13.63
CA SER A 367 5.51 -9.00 12.77
C SER A 367 6.93 -9.45 12.40
N SER A 368 7.33 -10.65 12.80
CA SER A 368 8.64 -11.24 12.52
C SER A 368 8.60 -12.16 11.29
N HIS A 369 9.76 -12.28 10.63
CA HIS A 369 9.89 -13.25 9.54
C HIS A 369 9.90 -14.68 10.08
N ARG A 370 10.43 -14.90 11.30
CA ARG A 370 10.36 -16.18 12.04
C ARG A 370 8.93 -16.60 12.31
N GLY A 371 8.11 -15.73 12.90
CA GLY A 371 6.70 -16.00 13.14
C GLY A 371 5.94 -16.31 11.84
N ALA A 372 6.22 -15.59 10.75
CA ALA A 372 5.64 -15.89 9.45
C ALA A 372 6.11 -17.24 8.85
N ALA A 373 7.36 -17.63 9.10
CA ALA A 373 7.92 -18.92 8.67
C ALA A 373 7.36 -20.08 9.51
N ALA A 374 7.24 -19.88 10.82
CA ALA A 374 6.61 -20.83 11.75
C ALA A 374 5.14 -21.04 11.39
N ASP A 375 4.38 -19.97 11.18
CA ASP A 375 2.99 -20.02 10.70
C ASP A 375 2.85 -20.85 9.41
N LEU A 376 3.77 -20.67 8.45
CA LEU A 376 3.78 -21.44 7.21
C LEU A 376 4.10 -22.91 7.46
N LEU A 377 5.10 -23.20 8.29
CA LEU A 377 5.47 -24.58 8.66
C LEU A 377 4.32 -25.31 9.36
N THR A 378 3.65 -24.63 10.29
CA THR A 378 2.46 -25.14 10.97
C THR A 378 1.34 -25.44 9.97
N GLU A 379 1.05 -24.52 9.03
CA GLU A 379 0.02 -24.76 8.02
C GLU A 379 0.37 -25.94 7.11
N LEU A 380 1.64 -26.09 6.71
CA LEU A 380 2.14 -27.23 5.93
C LEU A 380 1.95 -28.55 6.70
N CYS A 381 2.41 -28.62 7.94
CA CYS A 381 2.29 -29.82 8.77
C CYS A 381 0.83 -30.16 9.08
N TRP A 382 -0.03 -29.16 9.30
CA TRP A 382 -1.44 -29.37 9.63
C TRP A 382 -2.26 -29.80 8.41
N ARG A 383 -2.12 -29.10 7.27
CA ARG A 383 -2.94 -29.35 6.07
C ARG A 383 -2.40 -30.46 5.19
N ARG A 384 -1.09 -30.71 5.22
CA ARG A 384 -0.36 -31.61 4.31
C ARG A 384 0.57 -32.56 5.07
N ALA A 385 0.14 -33.00 6.26
CA ALA A 385 0.90 -33.84 7.19
C ALA A 385 1.62 -35.03 6.53
N THR A 386 0.93 -35.75 5.63
CA THR A 386 1.47 -36.94 4.95
C THR A 386 2.71 -36.64 4.10
N THR A 387 2.85 -35.41 3.61
CA THR A 387 4.00 -34.98 2.82
C THR A 387 5.02 -34.24 3.69
N CYS A 388 4.56 -33.35 4.57
CA CYS A 388 5.43 -32.38 5.22
C CYS A 388 5.93 -32.78 6.61
N LEU A 389 5.19 -33.61 7.37
CA LEU A 389 5.52 -33.87 8.78
C LEU A 389 6.84 -34.63 8.92
N LEU A 390 6.98 -35.75 8.19
CA LEU A 390 8.21 -36.54 8.23
C LEU A 390 9.42 -35.74 7.71
N GLN A 391 9.25 -35.00 6.61
CA GLN A 391 10.30 -34.13 6.05
C GLN A 391 10.76 -33.07 7.05
N THR A 392 9.81 -32.50 7.82
CA THR A 392 10.12 -31.52 8.86
C THR A 392 10.92 -32.15 9.98
N LEU A 393 10.49 -33.32 10.48
CA LEU A 393 11.20 -34.04 11.54
C LEU A 393 12.63 -34.40 11.12
N THR A 394 12.81 -34.98 9.93
CA THR A 394 14.14 -35.33 9.40
C THR A 394 15.03 -34.09 9.23
N ALA A 395 14.45 -32.96 8.81
CA ALA A 395 15.20 -31.72 8.66
C ALA A 395 15.60 -31.10 10.02
N CYS A 396 14.80 -31.30 11.06
CA CYS A 396 15.16 -30.91 12.43
C CYS A 396 16.27 -31.80 13.00
N GLU A 397 16.24 -33.11 12.75
CA GLU A 397 17.31 -34.05 13.15
C GLU A 397 18.65 -33.63 12.55
N GLY A 398 18.69 -33.41 11.23
CA GLY A 398 19.93 -32.98 10.54
C GLY A 398 20.36 -31.53 10.78
N ALA A 399 19.57 -30.72 11.50
CA ALA A 399 19.93 -29.37 11.91
C ALA A 399 20.49 -29.29 13.34
N CYS A 400 20.36 -30.37 14.12
CA CYS A 400 20.92 -30.49 15.47
C CYS A 400 22.32 -31.13 15.49
N GLU A 401 22.75 -31.73 14.38
CA GLU A 401 24.14 -32.09 14.08
C GLU A 401 24.88 -30.90 13.46
#